data_AF-A0A2S0NBM1-F1
#
_entry.id   AF-A0A2S0NBM1-F1
#
_cell.length_a   1.000
_cell.length_b   1.000
_cell.length_c   1.000
_cell.angle_alpha   90.00
_cell.angle_beta   90.00
_cell.angle_gamma   90.00
#
_symmetry.space_group_name_H-M   'P 1'
#
loop_
_entity.id
_entity.type
_entity.pdbx_description
1 polymer ?
#
loop_
_entity_poly.entity_id
_entity_poly.type
_entity_poly.pdbx_seq_one_letter_code
_entity_poly.pdbx_strand_id
1 'polypeptide(L)'
;MTMEAALVRLFAMLAFLMPLAAAGAAKAGEGDCFSDDFTAEAELQAAVVRNDGTRLSYVKNAQDQAGCPAAGEACRERAYLVPGNAIIVAKRHEGFRCAIYLATNGQSRTGWLPEAGLMTLPPPLAPDWSGRWRAGREQSITIRRNGATWEIDGDATYGAGDPERMRRGSVNIGSLSATLPRSDRGGPTAVAFTEGPDRTLAYDEGEPTACRVRMQLVGPWLVVSDNRQCGGFNVSFSGIYRRGP
;
A
#
# COMPACT_ATOMS: atom_id res chain seq x y z
N MET A 1 -47.99 -69.74 38.52
CA MET A 1 -48.39 -69.29 39.87
C MET A 1 -47.22 -68.47 40.40
N THR A 2 -47.43 -67.16 40.61
CA THR A 2 -46.54 -66.15 41.26
C THR A 2 -45.15 -65.92 40.62
N MET A 3 -44.51 -64.74 40.58
CA MET A 3 -44.71 -63.40 41.12
C MET A 3 -43.74 -62.43 40.37
N GLU A 4 -44.21 -61.21 40.13
CA GLU A 4 -43.58 -59.91 39.87
C GLU A 4 -42.04 -59.71 39.91
N ALA A 5 -41.52 -58.84 39.03
CA ALA A 5 -40.95 -57.55 39.43
C ALA A 5 -40.58 -56.66 38.22
N ALA A 6 -41.00 -55.40 38.30
CA ALA A 6 -40.92 -54.36 37.30
C ALA A 6 -39.50 -53.83 37.02
N LEU A 7 -39.25 -53.45 35.76
CA LEU A 7 -38.12 -52.59 35.39
C LEU A 7 -38.62 -51.48 34.45
N VAL A 8 -39.08 -50.37 35.03
CA VAL A 8 -39.28 -49.10 34.32
C VAL A 8 -38.50 -48.04 35.09
N ARG A 9 -37.35 -47.65 34.52
CA ARG A 9 -36.49 -46.53 34.88
C ARG A 9 -35.93 -46.03 33.56
N LEU A 10 -35.74 -44.76 33.25
CA LEU A 10 -36.07 -43.47 33.83
C LEU A 10 -35.67 -42.51 32.67
N PHE A 11 -36.51 -41.54 32.36
CA PHE A 11 -36.25 -40.49 31.37
C PHE A 11 -34.90 -39.79 31.65
N ALA A 12 -34.01 -39.72 30.67
CA ALA A 12 -32.89 -38.78 30.65
C ALA A 12 -32.75 -38.20 29.24
N MET A 13 -33.39 -37.04 29.03
CA MET A 13 -33.12 -36.17 27.88
C MET A 13 -31.69 -35.62 28.01
N LEU A 14 -30.78 -36.08 27.16
CA LEU A 14 -29.52 -35.38 26.90
C LEU A 14 -29.76 -34.38 25.77
N ALA A 15 -29.98 -33.11 26.14
CA ALA A 15 -29.88 -32.00 25.19
C ALA A 15 -28.40 -31.77 24.86
N PHE A 16 -27.96 -32.26 23.71
CA PHE A 16 -26.61 -32.07 23.19
C PHE A 16 -26.50 -30.61 22.67
N LEU A 17 -26.06 -29.70 23.54
CA LEU A 17 -25.61 -28.36 23.15
C LEU A 17 -24.30 -28.51 22.37
N MET A 18 -24.41 -28.62 21.05
CA MET A 18 -23.28 -28.46 20.13
C MET A 18 -22.78 -27.02 20.22
N PRO A 19 -21.52 -26.77 20.63
CA PRO A 19 -20.95 -25.45 20.46
C PRO A 19 -20.74 -25.22 18.96
N LEU A 20 -21.45 -24.25 18.39
CA LEU A 20 -21.09 -23.66 17.11
C LEU A 20 -19.70 -23.04 17.29
N ALA A 21 -18.65 -23.79 16.95
CA ALA A 21 -17.34 -23.22 16.71
C ALA A 21 -17.49 -22.32 15.48
N ALA A 22 -17.74 -21.04 15.70
CA ALA A 22 -17.57 -20.03 14.67
C ALA A 22 -16.08 -20.05 14.30
N ALA A 23 -15.73 -20.79 13.25
CA ALA A 23 -14.50 -20.58 12.54
C ALA A 23 -14.60 -19.17 11.95
N GLY A 24 -14.13 -18.17 12.70
CA GLY A 24 -13.91 -16.84 12.17
C GLY A 24 -12.96 -17.01 11.00
N ALA A 25 -13.43 -16.70 9.79
CA ALA A 25 -12.54 -16.49 8.67
C ALA A 25 -11.58 -15.39 9.11
N ALA A 26 -10.32 -15.75 9.39
CA ALA A 26 -9.27 -14.79 9.64
C ALA A 26 -9.27 -13.83 8.45
N LYS A 27 -9.63 -12.57 8.70
CA LYS A 27 -9.39 -11.51 7.72
C LYS A 27 -7.92 -11.57 7.36
N ALA A 28 -7.60 -11.40 6.08
CA ALA A 28 -6.23 -11.31 5.60
C ALA A 28 -5.38 -10.44 6.57
N GLY A 29 -4.20 -10.97 6.93
CA GLY A 29 -3.50 -10.77 8.20
C GLY A 29 -3.53 -9.38 8.80
N GLU A 30 -4.40 -9.19 9.79
CA GLU A 30 -4.47 -7.95 10.59
C GLU A 30 -3.15 -7.67 11.33
N GLY A 31 -2.35 -8.73 11.59
CA GLY A 31 -1.01 -8.66 12.19
C GLY A 31 0.16 -8.66 11.19
N ASP A 32 -0.07 -8.56 9.88
CA ASP A 32 1.02 -8.53 8.90
C ASP A 32 1.10 -7.18 8.20
N CYS A 33 2.32 -6.73 7.92
CA CYS A 33 2.62 -5.50 7.19
C CYS A 33 3.55 -5.80 6.01
N PHE A 34 3.04 -5.59 4.79
CA PHE A 34 3.73 -5.87 3.54
C PHE A 34 3.77 -4.66 2.60
N SER A 35 4.63 -4.71 1.59
CA SER A 35 4.70 -3.67 0.56
C SER A 35 3.37 -3.39 -0.12
N ASP A 36 2.54 -4.41 -0.26
CA ASP A 36 1.26 -4.36 -0.96
C ASP A 36 0.18 -3.61 -0.16
N ASP A 37 0.47 -3.26 1.10
CA ASP A 37 -0.39 -2.37 1.91
C ASP A 37 -0.22 -0.88 1.52
N PHE A 38 0.75 -0.54 0.66
CA PHE A 38 1.10 0.84 0.28
C PHE A 38 0.62 1.19 -1.12
N THR A 39 -0.70 1.12 -1.33
CA THR A 39 -1.36 1.51 -2.58
C THR A 39 -1.95 2.91 -2.49
N ALA A 40 -2.23 3.54 -3.64
CA ALA A 40 -2.82 4.88 -3.68
C ALA A 40 -4.26 4.96 -3.14
N GLU A 41 -4.93 3.81 -2.97
CA GLU A 41 -6.24 3.68 -2.31
C GLU A 41 -6.15 3.67 -0.79
N ALA A 42 -4.99 3.35 -0.23
CA ALA A 42 -4.83 3.19 1.21
C ALA A 42 -4.83 4.54 1.93
N GLU A 43 -5.19 4.53 3.21
CA GLU A 43 -5.06 5.70 4.07
C GLU A 43 -3.59 5.93 4.46
N LEU A 44 -2.84 6.52 3.52
CA LEU A 44 -1.42 6.79 3.69
C LEU A 44 -1.17 8.17 4.31
N GLN A 45 -0.15 8.23 5.18
CA GLN A 45 0.34 9.47 5.75
C GLN A 45 1.86 9.49 5.72
N ALA A 46 2.44 10.67 5.54
CA ALA A 46 3.87 10.85 5.78
C ALA A 46 4.12 10.90 7.28
N ALA A 47 5.23 10.31 7.72
CA ALA A 47 5.68 10.41 9.11
C ALA A 47 7.21 10.50 9.17
N VAL A 48 7.71 10.91 10.33
CA VAL A 48 9.14 10.88 10.64
C VAL A 48 9.37 10.14 11.94
N VAL A 49 10.50 9.44 12.04
CA VAL A 49 10.98 8.90 13.31
C VAL A 49 11.33 10.07 14.23
N ARG A 50 10.78 10.07 15.45
CA ARG A 50 10.99 11.14 16.43
C ARG A 50 12.48 11.35 16.71
N ASN A 51 12.83 12.60 17.01
CA ASN A 51 14.20 12.98 17.34
C ASN A 51 14.47 12.95 18.85
N ASP A 52 14.31 11.77 19.44
CA ASP A 52 14.53 11.50 20.87
C ASP A 52 15.87 10.78 21.14
N GLY A 53 16.71 10.63 20.11
CA GLY A 53 18.00 9.93 20.18
C GLY A 53 17.91 8.40 20.14
N THR A 54 16.71 7.83 20.07
CA THR A 54 16.50 6.37 20.11
C THR A 54 16.24 5.81 18.72
N ARG A 55 16.86 4.67 18.41
CA ARG A 55 16.58 3.91 17.18
C ARG A 55 15.23 3.23 17.30
N LEU A 56 14.43 3.27 16.24
CA LEU A 56 13.11 2.65 16.21
C LEU A 56 13.19 1.31 15.47
N SER A 57 13.21 0.21 16.21
CA SER A 57 13.26 -1.15 15.63
C SER A 57 11.95 -1.52 14.96
N TYR A 58 12.07 -2.26 13.86
CA TYR A 58 10.95 -2.99 13.27
C TYR A 58 10.49 -4.12 14.19
N VAL A 59 9.24 -4.51 14.02
CA VAL A 59 8.60 -5.61 14.75
C VAL A 59 8.13 -6.65 13.74
N LYS A 60 8.32 -7.92 14.09
CA LYS A 60 7.96 -9.07 13.27
C LYS A 60 6.47 -9.08 12.93
N ASN A 61 6.15 -9.63 11.78
CA ASN A 61 4.78 -9.94 11.39
C ASN A 61 4.23 -11.16 12.14
N ALA A 62 2.90 -11.31 12.18
CA ALA A 62 2.24 -12.47 12.79
C ALA A 62 2.64 -13.78 12.10
N GLN A 63 2.85 -13.75 10.79
CA GLN A 63 3.33 -14.92 10.03
C GLN A 63 4.74 -15.37 10.41
N ASP A 64 5.60 -14.45 10.88
CA ASP A 64 7.00 -14.75 11.20
C ASP A 64 7.12 -15.27 12.63
N GLN A 65 6.25 -14.81 13.52
CA GLN A 65 6.17 -15.27 14.90
C GLN A 65 4.77 -15.02 15.48
N ALA A 66 4.14 -16.10 15.95
CA ALA A 66 2.84 -16.02 16.60
C ALA A 66 2.86 -15.07 17.80
N GLY A 67 1.83 -14.23 17.91
CA GLY A 67 1.74 -13.18 18.94
C GLY A 67 2.47 -11.88 18.60
N CYS A 68 3.10 -11.79 17.44
CA CYS A 68 3.57 -10.51 16.89
C CYS A 68 2.52 -9.95 15.90
N PRO A 69 2.48 -8.62 15.68
CA PRO A 69 3.33 -7.58 16.26
C PRO A 69 2.92 -7.28 17.71
N ALA A 70 3.91 -7.23 18.61
CA ALA A 70 3.72 -6.88 20.00
C ALA A 70 4.97 -6.20 20.57
N ALA A 71 4.82 -5.55 21.73
CA ALA A 71 5.94 -4.95 22.43
C ALA A 71 6.88 -6.00 23.04
N GLY A 72 8.15 -5.64 23.23
CA GLY A 72 9.17 -6.49 23.86
C GLY A 72 10.15 -7.14 22.89
N GLU A 73 11.18 -7.79 23.44
CA GLU A 73 12.31 -8.32 22.65
C GLU A 73 11.91 -9.47 21.73
N ALA A 74 10.89 -10.26 22.08
CA ALA A 74 10.50 -11.44 21.31
C ALA A 74 10.06 -11.09 19.88
N CYS A 75 9.34 -9.98 19.71
CA CYS A 75 8.87 -9.50 18.42
C CYS A 75 9.81 -8.47 17.78
N ARG A 76 10.84 -7.99 18.51
CA ARG A 76 11.78 -7.00 17.98
C ARG A 76 12.66 -7.60 16.88
N GLU A 77 12.82 -6.86 15.80
CA GLU A 77 13.78 -7.17 14.76
C GLU A 77 15.10 -6.42 14.94
N ARG A 78 16.15 -6.92 14.27
CA ARG A 78 17.45 -6.24 14.17
C ARG A 78 17.41 -5.01 13.26
N ALA A 79 16.50 -4.97 12.30
CA ALA A 79 16.31 -3.82 11.44
C ALA A 79 15.69 -2.67 12.24
N TYR A 80 16.16 -1.45 12.01
CA TYR A 80 15.66 -0.26 12.68
C TYR A 80 15.77 0.96 11.77
N LEU A 81 15.02 1.99 12.11
CA LEU A 81 15.19 3.34 11.60
C LEU A 81 15.84 4.23 12.64
N VAL A 82 16.49 5.29 12.18
CA VAL A 82 17.11 6.30 13.05
C VAL A 82 16.25 7.57 13.10
N PRO A 83 16.37 8.38 14.16
CA PRO A 83 15.78 9.71 14.24
C PRO A 83 15.86 10.51 12.94
N GLY A 84 14.74 11.13 12.55
CA GLY A 84 14.65 11.96 11.35
C GLY A 84 14.48 11.19 10.03
N ASN A 85 14.51 9.85 10.03
CA ASN A 85 14.10 9.08 8.85
C ASN A 85 12.63 9.37 8.52
N ALA A 86 12.39 9.83 7.29
CA ALA A 86 11.07 10.06 6.76
C ALA A 86 10.53 8.76 6.14
N ILE A 87 9.27 8.45 6.42
CA ILE A 87 8.58 7.22 6.03
C ILE A 87 7.16 7.49 5.55
N ILE A 88 6.57 6.50 4.89
CA ILE A 88 5.12 6.43 4.69
C ILE A 88 4.57 5.43 5.71
N VAL A 89 3.45 5.78 6.34
CA VAL A 89 2.70 4.91 7.24
C VAL A 89 1.31 4.66 6.70
N ALA A 90 0.83 3.44 6.88
CA ALA A 90 -0.49 2.98 6.48
C ALA A 90 -1.29 2.56 7.74
N LYS A 91 -1.92 1.39 7.66
CA LYS A 91 -2.77 0.79 8.69
C LYS A 91 -2.13 0.74 10.08
N ARG A 92 -3.01 0.74 11.09
CA ARG A 92 -2.70 0.64 12.52
C ARG A 92 -3.02 -0.76 13.03
N HIS A 93 -2.23 -1.24 13.97
CA HIS A 93 -2.52 -2.45 14.72
C HIS A 93 -1.94 -2.32 16.13
N GLU A 94 -2.77 -2.34 17.17
CA GLU A 94 -2.36 -2.40 18.58
C GLU A 94 -1.16 -1.50 19.00
N GLY A 95 -1.18 -0.21 18.60
CA GLY A 95 -0.10 0.74 18.93
C GLY A 95 1.11 0.69 18.00
N PHE A 96 1.02 -0.04 16.89
CA PHE A 96 1.98 -0.10 15.80
C PHE A 96 1.40 0.51 14.53
N ARG A 97 2.29 1.02 13.67
CA ARG A 97 2.00 1.47 12.31
C ARG A 97 2.72 0.59 11.31
N CYS A 98 2.00 0.13 10.30
CA CYS A 98 2.62 -0.47 9.14
C CYS A 98 3.34 0.65 8.39
N ALA A 99 4.65 0.51 8.22
CA ALA A 99 5.52 1.56 7.70
C ALA A 99 6.38 1.05 6.55
N ILE A 100 6.60 1.91 5.56
CA ILE A 100 7.61 1.71 4.54
C ILE A 100 8.62 2.87 4.57
N TYR A 101 9.88 2.50 4.76
CA TYR A 101 11.02 3.38 4.58
C TYR A 101 11.59 3.18 3.19
N LEU A 102 11.86 4.26 2.48
CA LEU A 102 12.59 4.23 1.22
C LEU A 102 13.98 4.82 1.46
N ALA A 103 15.04 4.04 1.23
CA ALA A 103 16.44 4.45 1.33
C ALA A 103 16.95 5.11 0.03
N THR A 104 17.83 6.10 0.11
CA THR A 104 18.28 6.91 -1.05
C THR A 104 18.85 6.07 -2.20
N ASN A 105 19.42 4.90 -1.92
CA ASN A 105 19.95 3.93 -2.89
C ASN A 105 18.86 3.12 -3.64
N GLY A 106 17.58 3.40 -3.40
CA GLY A 106 16.45 2.73 -4.07
C GLY A 106 15.94 1.48 -3.36
N GLN A 107 16.58 1.04 -2.27
CA GLN A 107 16.04 -0.02 -1.43
C GLN A 107 14.87 0.49 -0.59
N SER A 108 13.95 -0.39 -0.24
CA SER A 108 12.87 -0.12 0.70
C SER A 108 12.84 -1.15 1.82
N ARG A 109 12.29 -0.76 2.97
CA ARG A 109 12.01 -1.65 4.09
C ARG A 109 10.59 -1.41 4.59
N THR A 110 9.79 -2.46 4.52
CA THR A 110 8.43 -2.50 5.07
C THR A 110 8.39 -3.30 6.37
N GLY A 111 7.55 -2.89 7.31
CA GLY A 111 7.24 -3.66 8.52
C GLY A 111 6.53 -2.80 9.57
N TRP A 112 6.20 -3.43 10.70
CA TRP A 112 5.59 -2.73 11.84
C TRP A 112 6.60 -1.88 12.60
N LEU A 113 6.21 -0.65 12.96
CA LEU A 113 6.96 0.23 13.85
C LEU A 113 6.08 0.70 15.02
N PRO A 114 6.62 0.83 16.24
CA PRO A 114 5.87 1.39 17.37
C PRO A 114 5.38 2.82 17.06
N GLU A 115 4.08 3.07 17.16
CA GLU A 115 3.47 4.36 16.83
C GLU A 115 3.98 5.50 17.72
N ALA A 116 4.30 5.19 18.98
CA ALA A 116 4.86 6.16 19.93
C ALA A 116 6.17 6.79 19.44
N GLY A 117 6.99 6.06 18.66
CA GLY A 117 8.25 6.56 18.10
C GLY A 117 8.07 7.38 16.82
N LEU A 118 6.84 7.60 16.36
CA LEU A 118 6.53 8.27 15.09
C LEU A 118 5.83 9.60 15.32
N MET A 119 6.12 10.56 14.44
CA MET A 119 5.41 11.82 14.32
C MET A 119 4.81 11.90 12.92
N THR A 120 3.48 11.83 12.82
CA THR A 120 2.77 12.00 11.53
C THR A 120 2.83 13.45 11.09
N LEU A 121 3.01 13.65 9.78
CA LEU A 121 3.01 14.96 9.16
C LEU A 121 1.63 15.22 8.54
N PRO A 122 1.07 16.43 8.70
CA PRO A 122 -0.17 16.78 8.03
C PRO A 122 0.04 16.81 6.50
N PRO A 123 -0.99 16.49 5.71
CA PRO A 123 -0.94 16.70 4.26
C PRO A 123 -0.66 18.17 3.92
N PRO A 124 0.04 18.46 2.80
CA PRO A 124 0.30 19.83 2.38
C PRO A 124 -1.01 20.56 2.05
N LEU A 125 -1.13 21.82 2.50
CA LEU A 125 -2.29 22.67 2.19
C LEU A 125 -2.41 22.97 0.68
N ALA A 126 -1.28 23.05 -0.01
CA ALA A 126 -1.19 23.23 -1.45
C ALA A 126 -0.27 22.17 -2.05
N PRO A 127 -0.77 20.96 -2.36
CA PRO A 127 0.06 19.91 -2.93
C PRO A 127 0.62 20.34 -4.28
N ASP A 128 1.94 20.36 -4.37
CA ASP A 128 2.65 20.52 -5.62
C ASP A 128 2.99 19.15 -6.19
N TRP A 129 2.29 18.77 -7.25
CA TRP A 129 2.53 17.51 -7.95
C TRP A 129 3.69 17.62 -8.95
N SER A 130 4.15 18.84 -9.25
CA SER A 130 5.09 19.08 -10.35
C SER A 130 6.42 18.36 -10.17
N GLY A 131 7.01 17.96 -11.30
CA GLY A 131 8.34 17.36 -11.34
C GLY A 131 8.34 16.01 -12.05
N ARG A 132 9.53 15.43 -12.16
CA ARG A 132 9.72 14.10 -12.70
C ARG A 132 9.84 13.10 -11.56
N TRP A 133 8.94 12.13 -11.55
CA TRP A 133 8.83 11.08 -10.56
C TRP A 133 9.38 9.78 -11.13
N ARG A 134 10.09 9.00 -10.31
CA ARG A 134 10.62 7.68 -10.70
C ARG A 134 10.34 6.63 -9.64
N ALA A 135 9.95 5.45 -10.09
CA ALA A 135 9.89 4.24 -9.29
C ALA A 135 10.73 3.16 -9.98
N GLY A 136 11.63 2.53 -9.22
CA GLY A 136 12.61 1.59 -9.78
C GLY A 136 13.44 2.20 -10.93
N ARG A 137 13.77 1.37 -11.92
CA ARG A 137 14.57 1.75 -13.09
C ARG A 137 13.75 1.97 -14.36
N GLU A 138 12.53 1.44 -14.39
CA GLU A 138 11.75 1.28 -15.62
C GLU A 138 10.42 2.04 -15.61
N GLN A 139 10.12 2.81 -14.55
CA GLN A 139 8.89 3.60 -14.44
C GLN A 139 9.22 5.08 -14.19
N SER A 140 8.60 5.96 -14.95
CA SER A 140 8.65 7.40 -14.66
C SER A 140 7.35 8.11 -15.00
N ILE A 141 7.01 9.12 -14.21
CA ILE A 141 5.86 9.99 -14.43
C ILE A 141 6.34 11.43 -14.36
N THR A 142 6.05 12.24 -15.36
CA THR A 142 6.32 13.67 -15.36
C THR A 142 5.02 14.41 -15.18
N ILE A 143 4.98 15.32 -14.20
CA ILE A 143 3.81 16.15 -13.94
C ILE A 143 4.21 17.62 -14.14
N ARG A 144 3.49 18.31 -15.03
CA ARG A 144 3.73 19.70 -15.41
C ARG A 144 2.53 20.57 -15.07
N ARG A 145 2.80 21.82 -14.71
CA ARG A 145 1.76 22.85 -14.57
C ARG A 145 1.51 23.42 -15.97
N ASN A 146 0.25 23.43 -16.41
CA ASN A 146 -0.18 24.18 -17.59
C ASN A 146 -1.38 25.07 -17.22
N GLY A 147 -1.11 26.31 -16.82
CA GLY A 147 -2.16 27.23 -16.37
C GLY A 147 -2.99 26.66 -15.22
N ALA A 148 -4.28 26.40 -15.49
CA ALA A 148 -5.26 25.86 -14.56
C ALA A 148 -5.32 24.31 -14.53
N THR A 149 -4.38 23.62 -15.21
CA THR A 149 -4.33 22.15 -15.22
C THR A 149 -2.97 21.60 -14.80
N TRP A 150 -3.00 20.33 -14.41
CA TRP A 150 -1.87 19.43 -14.35
C TRP A 150 -1.85 18.60 -15.63
N GLU A 151 -0.71 18.58 -16.32
CA GLU A 151 -0.43 17.62 -17.38
C GLU A 151 0.43 16.49 -16.80
N ILE A 152 0.00 15.26 -17.00
CA ILE A 152 0.64 14.06 -16.49
C ILE A 152 0.99 13.19 -17.68
N ASP A 153 2.26 12.82 -17.81
CA ASP A 153 2.72 11.83 -18.77
C ASP A 153 3.54 10.78 -18.05
N GLY A 154 3.28 9.51 -18.32
CA GLY A 154 4.02 8.41 -17.75
C GLY A 154 4.52 7.46 -18.81
N ASP A 155 5.72 6.93 -18.57
CA ASP A 155 6.33 5.84 -19.32
C ASP A 155 6.70 4.71 -18.37
N ALA A 156 6.38 3.49 -18.76
CA ALA A 156 6.80 2.28 -18.06
C ALA A 156 7.25 1.22 -19.06
N THR A 157 8.27 0.45 -18.67
CA THR A 157 8.72 -0.71 -19.43
C THR A 157 8.80 -1.94 -18.54
N TYR A 158 8.85 -3.11 -19.17
CA TYR A 158 9.23 -4.36 -18.51
C TYR A 158 10.30 -5.07 -19.34
N GLY A 159 11.51 -5.17 -18.77
CA GLY A 159 12.64 -5.88 -19.37
C GLY A 159 13.59 -5.02 -20.21
N ALA A 160 13.45 -3.69 -20.19
CA ALA A 160 14.39 -2.77 -20.83
C ALA A 160 15.75 -2.74 -20.14
N GLY A 161 15.83 -3.11 -18.86
CA GLY A 161 17.07 -3.26 -18.10
C GLY A 161 17.82 -4.56 -18.38
N ASP A 162 17.25 -5.48 -19.16
CA ASP A 162 17.87 -6.74 -19.57
C ASP A 162 18.36 -6.65 -21.03
N PRO A 163 19.68 -6.59 -21.27
CA PRO A 163 20.25 -6.48 -22.61
C PRO A 163 19.80 -7.60 -23.57
N GLU A 164 19.60 -8.81 -23.06
CA GLU A 164 19.19 -9.94 -23.88
C GLU A 164 17.73 -9.85 -24.30
N ARG A 165 16.85 -9.32 -23.44
CA ARG A 165 15.46 -9.02 -23.82
C ARG A 165 15.40 -7.88 -24.83
N MET A 166 16.17 -6.80 -24.61
CA MET A 166 16.28 -5.70 -25.58
C MET A 166 16.71 -6.19 -26.96
N ARG A 167 17.78 -7.01 -27.02
CA ARG A 167 18.31 -7.55 -28.29
C ARG A 167 17.28 -8.38 -29.07
N ARG A 168 16.38 -9.06 -28.36
CA ARG A 168 15.29 -9.87 -28.95
C ARG A 168 13.98 -9.11 -29.15
N GLY A 169 13.94 -7.80 -28.88
CA GLY A 169 12.71 -7.01 -28.94
C GLY A 169 11.63 -7.44 -27.94
N SER A 170 12.01 -8.15 -26.88
CA SER A 170 11.10 -8.71 -25.86
C SER A 170 10.89 -7.73 -24.70
N VAL A 171 10.62 -6.46 -25.02
CA VAL A 171 10.35 -5.40 -24.04
C VAL A 171 8.90 -4.99 -24.17
N ASN A 172 8.15 -5.09 -23.08
CA ASN A 172 6.80 -4.54 -23.03
C ASN A 172 6.87 -3.07 -22.62
N ILE A 173 6.03 -2.25 -23.23
CA ILE A 173 5.99 -0.80 -23.03
C ILE A 173 4.56 -0.41 -22.62
N GLY A 174 4.46 0.62 -21.79
CA GLY A 174 3.21 1.28 -21.45
C GLY A 174 3.43 2.77 -21.35
N SER A 175 2.39 3.51 -21.70
CA SER A 175 2.32 4.96 -21.57
C SER A 175 1.00 5.32 -20.92
N LEU A 176 0.96 6.45 -20.23
CA LEU A 176 -0.27 7.07 -19.79
C LEU A 176 -0.19 8.58 -20.02
N SER A 177 -1.32 9.20 -20.33
CA SER A 177 -1.46 10.65 -20.32
C SER A 177 -2.75 11.08 -19.62
N ALA A 178 -2.67 12.17 -18.88
CA ALA A 178 -3.85 12.80 -18.28
C ALA A 178 -3.71 14.31 -18.13
N THR A 179 -4.85 15.00 -18.25
CA THR A 179 -5.01 16.41 -17.92
C THR A 179 -6.02 16.53 -16.78
N LEU A 180 -5.58 17.02 -15.62
CA LEU A 180 -6.41 17.18 -14.44
C LEU A 180 -6.57 18.66 -14.09
N PRO A 181 -7.73 19.11 -13.60
CA PRO A 181 -7.88 20.48 -13.11
C PRO A 181 -6.96 20.71 -11.90
N ARG A 182 -6.35 21.90 -11.85
CA ARG A 182 -5.51 22.36 -10.74
C ARG A 182 -6.26 23.45 -9.98
N SER A 183 -6.36 23.27 -8.66
CA SER A 183 -6.79 24.33 -7.75
C SER A 183 -5.57 25.11 -7.23
N ASP A 184 -5.65 26.44 -7.28
CA ASP A 184 -4.67 27.36 -6.70
C ASP A 184 -4.89 27.62 -5.20
N ARG A 185 -6.09 27.29 -4.68
CA ARG A 185 -6.47 27.45 -3.25
C ARG A 185 -6.31 26.17 -2.42
N GLY A 186 -5.34 25.34 -2.79
CA GLY A 186 -5.23 23.98 -2.28
C GLY A 186 -6.02 23.01 -3.15
N GLY A 187 -5.40 21.87 -3.44
CA GLY A 187 -5.96 20.81 -4.27
C GLY A 187 -5.93 19.49 -3.51
N PRO A 188 -6.56 18.43 -4.05
CA PRO A 188 -6.53 17.15 -3.41
C PRO A 188 -5.10 16.58 -3.43
N THR A 189 -4.74 15.85 -2.37
CA THR A 189 -3.52 15.03 -2.33
C THR A 189 -3.73 13.65 -2.93
N ALA A 190 -4.93 13.35 -3.42
CA ALA A 190 -5.24 12.11 -4.13
C ALA A 190 -6.08 12.42 -5.37
N VAL A 191 -5.76 11.75 -6.48
CA VAL A 191 -6.50 11.85 -7.74
C VAL A 191 -6.70 10.46 -8.31
N ALA A 192 -7.80 10.28 -9.04
CA ALA A 192 -8.15 9.03 -9.70
C ALA A 192 -8.74 9.39 -11.08
N PHE A 193 -8.27 8.72 -12.12
CA PHE A 193 -8.70 8.98 -13.49
C PHE A 193 -8.57 7.76 -14.38
N THR A 194 -9.24 7.84 -15.52
CA THR A 194 -9.11 6.91 -16.64
C THR A 194 -8.56 7.66 -17.85
N GLU A 195 -7.59 7.06 -18.54
CA GLU A 195 -7.15 7.55 -19.84
C GLU A 195 -8.23 7.28 -20.89
N GLY A 196 -8.73 8.34 -21.51
CA GLY A 196 -9.65 8.27 -22.64
C GLY A 196 -8.94 8.62 -23.95
N PRO A 197 -9.59 8.36 -25.11
CA PRO A 197 -8.97 8.54 -26.43
C PRO A 197 -8.55 9.99 -26.70
N ASP A 198 -9.38 10.97 -26.30
CA ASP A 198 -9.15 12.39 -26.58
C ASP A 198 -9.04 13.25 -25.30
N ARG A 199 -9.36 12.67 -24.15
CA ARG A 199 -9.43 13.39 -22.87
C ARG A 199 -9.30 12.45 -21.68
N THR A 200 -8.97 13.01 -20.54
CA THR A 200 -9.08 12.31 -19.26
C THR A 200 -10.55 12.14 -18.86
N LEU A 201 -10.89 10.94 -18.41
CA LEU A 201 -12.22 10.56 -17.96
C LEU A 201 -12.23 10.36 -16.43
N ALA A 202 -13.43 10.34 -15.85
CA ALA A 202 -13.57 9.93 -14.46
C ALA A 202 -13.13 8.46 -14.29
N TYR A 203 -12.66 8.10 -13.09
CA TYR A 203 -12.04 6.80 -12.84
C TYR A 203 -12.93 5.59 -13.20
N ASP A 204 -14.24 5.69 -12.98
CA ASP A 204 -15.20 4.60 -13.26
C ASP A 204 -15.76 4.65 -14.70
N GLU A 205 -15.36 5.64 -15.51
CA GLU A 205 -15.74 5.75 -16.91
C GLU A 205 -14.72 5.06 -17.84
N GLY A 206 -15.06 5.01 -19.13
CA GLY A 206 -14.23 4.43 -20.19
C GLY A 206 -14.45 2.93 -20.40
N GLU A 207 -13.78 2.40 -21.41
CA GLU A 207 -13.86 0.98 -21.77
C GLU A 207 -13.33 0.06 -20.65
N PRO A 208 -13.74 -1.22 -20.61
CA PRO A 208 -13.25 -2.17 -19.61
C PRO A 208 -11.71 -2.29 -19.58
N THR A 209 -11.07 -2.13 -20.74
CA THR A 209 -9.62 -2.22 -20.94
C THR A 209 -8.91 -0.87 -20.85
N ALA A 210 -9.60 0.22 -20.52
CA ALA A 210 -8.95 1.52 -20.40
C ALA A 210 -7.92 1.53 -19.25
N CYS A 211 -6.83 2.26 -19.42
CA CYS A 211 -5.84 2.49 -18.37
C CYS A 211 -6.48 3.33 -17.25
N ARG A 212 -6.55 2.76 -16.04
CA ARG A 212 -7.08 3.44 -14.86
C ARG A 212 -5.98 3.60 -13.83
N VAL A 213 -5.88 4.81 -13.29
CA VAL A 213 -4.78 5.20 -12.41
C VAL A 213 -5.32 5.94 -11.21
N ARG A 214 -4.80 5.60 -10.03
CA ARG A 214 -4.91 6.39 -8.81
C ARG A 214 -3.54 6.87 -8.40
N MET A 215 -3.48 8.10 -7.92
CA MET A 215 -2.24 8.73 -7.46
C MET A 215 -2.49 9.44 -6.15
N GLN A 216 -1.56 9.32 -5.21
CA GLN A 216 -1.60 9.99 -3.92
C GLN A 216 -0.24 10.63 -3.62
N LEU A 217 -0.23 11.93 -3.38
CA LEU A 217 0.92 12.66 -2.88
C LEU A 217 0.99 12.51 -1.36
N VAL A 218 2.02 11.80 -0.89
CA VAL A 218 2.25 11.53 0.53
C VAL A 218 3.60 12.12 0.90
N GLY A 219 3.61 13.32 1.50
CA GLY A 219 4.84 14.06 1.77
C GLY A 219 5.68 14.25 0.49
N PRO A 220 6.97 13.84 0.46
CA PRO A 220 7.83 13.93 -0.72
C PRO A 220 7.67 12.77 -1.71
N TRP A 221 6.74 11.84 -1.49
CA TRP A 221 6.53 10.67 -2.34
C TRP A 221 5.22 10.75 -3.11
N LEU A 222 5.21 10.10 -4.27
CA LEU A 222 4.03 9.91 -5.08
C LEU A 222 3.71 8.41 -5.11
N VAL A 223 2.61 7.99 -4.51
CA VAL A 223 2.13 6.61 -4.55
C VAL A 223 1.16 6.46 -5.70
N VAL A 224 1.34 5.45 -6.52
CA VAL A 224 0.52 5.20 -7.71
C VAL A 224 0.00 3.77 -7.67
N SER A 225 -1.26 3.59 -8.06
CA SER A 225 -1.88 2.31 -8.36
C SER A 225 -2.46 2.36 -9.76
N ASP A 226 -2.26 1.31 -10.54
CA ASP A 226 -2.90 1.13 -11.83
C ASP A 226 -3.67 -0.18 -11.92
N ASN A 227 -4.61 -0.26 -12.85
CA ASN A 227 -5.39 -1.47 -13.08
C ASN A 227 -4.69 -2.52 -13.95
N ARG A 228 -3.38 -2.36 -14.22
CA ARG A 228 -2.57 -3.19 -15.11
C ARG A 228 -3.06 -3.26 -16.58
N GLN A 229 -3.81 -2.25 -17.02
CA GLN A 229 -4.23 -2.08 -18.42
C GLN A 229 -3.46 -0.95 -19.12
N CYS A 230 -2.43 -0.40 -18.48
CA CYS A 230 -1.69 0.78 -18.94
C CYS A 230 -0.49 0.45 -19.83
N GLY A 231 -0.46 -0.75 -20.42
CA GLY A 231 0.65 -1.20 -21.26
C GLY A 231 0.60 -2.69 -21.56
N GLY A 232 1.71 -3.20 -22.10
CA GLY A 232 1.88 -4.64 -22.36
C GLY A 232 2.00 -5.48 -21.09
N PHE A 233 2.12 -6.80 -21.28
CA PHE A 233 2.23 -7.75 -20.15
C PHE A 233 3.32 -7.37 -19.14
N ASN A 234 2.99 -7.45 -17.85
CA ASN A 234 3.87 -7.10 -16.72
C ASN A 234 4.31 -5.63 -16.67
N VAL A 235 3.80 -4.76 -17.55
CA VAL A 235 3.94 -3.32 -17.39
C VAL A 235 2.93 -2.85 -16.36
N SER A 236 3.39 -2.02 -15.43
CA SER A 236 2.55 -1.40 -14.42
C SER A 236 3.16 -0.06 -14.04
N PHE A 237 2.31 0.90 -13.71
CA PHE A 237 2.68 2.15 -13.07
C PHE A 237 2.56 2.09 -11.54
N SER A 238 2.06 1.00 -10.98
CA SER A 238 1.92 0.84 -9.53
C SER A 238 3.28 0.91 -8.84
N GLY A 239 3.39 1.72 -7.79
CA GLY A 239 4.62 1.87 -7.01
C GLY A 239 4.70 3.16 -6.21
N ILE A 240 5.78 3.29 -5.44
CA ILE A 240 6.10 4.50 -4.67
C ILE A 240 7.25 5.22 -5.36
N TYR A 241 6.94 6.40 -5.88
CA TYR A 241 7.84 7.20 -6.69
C TYR A 241 8.52 8.27 -5.83
N ARG A 242 9.75 8.58 -6.24
CA ARG A 242 10.49 9.75 -5.76
C ARG A 242 10.55 10.80 -6.83
N ARG A 243 10.46 12.05 -6.40
CA ARG A 243 10.82 13.18 -7.25
C ARG A 243 12.31 13.09 -7.54
N GLY A 244 12.67 13.00 -8.81
CA GLY A 244 14.03 13.15 -9.28
C GLY A 244 14.50 14.59 -9.10
N PRO A 245 15.82 14.82 -9.15
CA PRO A 245 16.38 16.16 -9.26
C PRO A 245 15.91 16.86 -10.53
#